data_AF-A0A3D3THG0-F1
#
_entry.id   AF-A0A3D3THG0-F1
#
_cell.length_a   1.000
_cell.length_b   1.000
_cell.length_c   1.000
_cell.angle_alpha   90.00
_cell.angle_beta   90.00
_cell.angle_gamma   90.00
#
_symmetry.space_group_name_H-M   'P 1'
#
loop_
_entity.id
_entity.type
_entity.pdbx_description
1 polymer ?
#
loop_
_entity_poly.entity_id
_entity_poly.type
_entity_poly.pdbx_seq_one_letter_code
_entity_poly.pdbx_strand_id
1 'polypeptide(L)' 'MTPYFPHESNARNDEKIIALRMKHGWQGYGIYWAIIEKLRDAPGHRLSTEYRIIAYDLQTDIRLIES' A
#
# COMPACT_ATOMS: atom_id res chain seq x y z
N MET A 1 0.95 12.05 20.47
CA MET A 1 0.39 10.69 20.50
C MET A 1 0.36 10.19 19.06
N THR A 2 1.07 9.11 18.74
CA THR A 2 1.02 8.52 17.39
C THR A 2 -0.36 7.88 17.19
N PRO A 3 -1.11 8.23 16.13
CA PRO A 3 -2.42 7.64 15.89
C PRO A 3 -2.27 6.15 15.58
N TYR A 4 -2.86 5.30 16.42
CA TYR A 4 -2.93 3.85 16.19
C TYR A 4 -3.80 3.57 14.97
N PHE A 5 -3.27 2.76 14.05
CA PHE A 5 -4.00 2.31 12.88
C PHE A 5 -4.44 0.86 13.11
N PRO A 6 -5.74 0.62 13.43
CA PRO A 6 -6.22 -0.73 13.69
C PRO A 6 -6.13 -1.56 12.41
N HIS A 7 -5.35 -2.64 12.46
CA HIS A 7 -5.21 -3.59 11.37
C HIS A 7 -4.98 -5.00 11.90
N GLU A 8 -5.32 -5.99 11.08
CA GLU A 8 -5.08 -7.41 11.34
C GLU A 8 -3.56 -7.66 11.45
N SER A 9 -3.08 -8.01 12.64
CA SER A 9 -1.65 -8.32 12.87
C SER A 9 -1.14 -9.50 12.03
N ASN A 10 -2.05 -10.34 11.53
CA ASN A 10 -1.80 -11.47 10.67
C ASN A 10 -2.16 -11.25 9.20
N ALA A 11 -2.38 -10.00 8.76
CA ALA A 11 -2.77 -9.69 7.38
C ALA A 11 -1.84 -10.28 6.30
N ARG A 12 -0.57 -10.56 6.62
CA ARG A 12 0.37 -11.28 5.74
C ARG A 12 -0.09 -12.69 5.34
N ASN A 13 -1.06 -13.26 6.07
CA ASN A 13 -1.66 -14.58 5.84
C ASN A 13 -3.03 -14.49 5.14
N ASP A 14 -3.55 -13.29 4.88
CA ASP A 14 -4.79 -13.12 4.12
C ASP A 14 -4.59 -13.57 2.65
N GLU A 15 -5.59 -14.26 2.08
CA GLU A 15 -5.50 -14.83 0.73
C GLU A 15 -5.21 -13.77 -0.35
N LYS A 16 -5.76 -12.56 -0.21
CA LYS A 16 -5.51 -11.45 -1.17
C LYS A 16 -4.08 -10.94 -1.05
N ILE A 17 -3.57 -10.86 0.17
CA ILE A 17 -2.19 -10.46 0.43
C ILE A 17 -1.21 -11.54 -0.03
N ILE A 18 -1.55 -12.82 0.13
CA ILE A 18 -0.78 -13.92 -0.44
C ILE A 18 -0.76 -13.80 -1.97
N ALA A 19 -1.91 -13.57 -2.62
CA ALA A 19 -1.99 -13.38 -4.06
C ALA A 19 -1.15 -12.17 -4.55
N LEU A 20 -1.21 -11.04 -3.84
CA LEU A 20 -0.36 -9.88 -4.09
C LEU A 20 1.13 -10.24 -4.01
N ARG A 21 1.52 -10.99 -2.97
CA ARG A 21 2.90 -11.45 -2.76
C ARG A 21 3.33 -12.50 -3.78
N MET A 22 2.43 -13.32 -4.31
CA MET A 22 2.75 -14.24 -5.41
C MET A 22 3.17 -13.47 -6.67
N LYS A 23 2.56 -12.30 -6.93
CA LYS A 23 2.86 -11.48 -8.12
C LYS A 23 4.04 -10.54 -7.91
N HIS A 24 4.16 -9.94 -6.72
CA HIS A 24 5.09 -8.81 -6.46
C HIS A 24 6.06 -9.05 -5.31
N GLY A 25 6.09 -10.26 -4.74
CA GLY A 25 6.89 -10.58 -3.57
C GLY A 25 6.55 -9.71 -2.36
N TRP A 26 7.52 -9.61 -1.44
CA TRP A 26 7.38 -8.76 -0.25
C TRP A 26 7.35 -7.25 -0.56
N GLN A 27 7.87 -6.84 -1.73
CA GLN A 27 7.80 -5.44 -2.14
C GLN A 27 6.34 -5.01 -2.35
N GLY A 28 5.51 -5.83 -3.01
CA GLY A 28 4.09 -5.55 -3.17
C GLY A 28 3.37 -5.41 -1.83
N TYR A 29 3.69 -6.28 -0.86
CA TYR A 29 3.15 -6.17 0.51
C TYR A 29 3.50 -4.85 1.18
N GLY A 30 4.77 -4.44 1.13
CA GLY A 30 5.22 -3.17 1.71
C GLY A 30 4.56 -1.97 1.05
N ILE A 31 4.47 -1.96 -0.29
CA ILE A 31 3.83 -0.89 -1.05
C ILE A 31 2.33 -0.81 -0.77
N TYR A 32 1.63 -1.94 -0.68
CA TYR A 32 0.22 -1.97 -0.30
C TYR A 32 0.00 -1.26 1.04
N TRP A 33 0.79 -1.59 2.06
CA TRP A 33 0.66 -0.94 3.37
C TRP A 33 1.03 0.54 3.33
N ALA A 34 2.07 0.92 2.60
CA ALA A 34 2.42 2.32 2.41
C ALA A 34 1.26 3.11 1.77
N ILE A 35 0.57 2.54 0.78
CA ILE A 35 -0.61 3.17 0.15
C ILE A 35 -1.76 3.30 1.17
N ILE A 36 -2.03 2.26 1.96
CA ILE A 36 -3.07 2.27 2.99
C ILE A 36 -2.78 3.33 4.07
N GLU A 37 -1.54 3.44 4.51
CA GLU A 37 -1.11 4.47 5.48
C GLU A 37 -1.32 5.88 4.92
N LYS A 38 -0.92 6.10 3.65
CA LYS A 38 -1.16 7.37 2.96
C LYS A 38 -2.64 7.69 2.79
N LEU A 39 -3.48 6.69 2.47
CA LEU A 39 -4.93 6.86 2.40
C LEU A 39 -5.49 7.28 3.76
N ARG A 40 -5.04 6.65 4.84
CA ARG A 40 -5.47 6.98 6.20
C ARG A 40 -5.12 8.41 6.60
N ASP A 41 -3.95 8.90 6.18
CA ASP A 41 -3.51 10.27 6.50
C ASP A 41 -4.11 11.34 5.56
N ALA A 42 -4.65 10.94 4.40
CA ALA A 42 -5.16 11.88 3.41
C ALA A 42 -6.54 12.43 3.77
N PRO A 43 -6.83 13.72 3.46
CA PRO A 43 -8.14 14.32 3.67
C PRO A 43 -9.25 13.51 3.01
N GLY A 44 -10.24 13.09 3.80
CA GLY A 44 -11.38 12.30 3.31
C GLY A 44 -11.02 10.88 2.88
N HIS A 45 -9.85 10.36 3.28
CA HIS A 45 -9.35 9.03 2.94
C HIS A 45 -9.21 8.78 1.43
N ARG A 46 -8.77 9.82 0.70
CA ARG A 46 -8.65 9.79 -0.76
C ARG A 46 -7.25 10.18 -1.19
N LEU A 47 -6.68 9.38 -2.08
CA LEU A 47 -5.45 9.71 -2.78
C LEU A 47 -5.75 10.05 -4.24
N SER A 48 -4.88 10.85 -4.84
CA SER A 48 -4.86 11.03 -6.29
C SER A 48 -4.58 9.71 -6.98
N THR A 49 -5.22 9.43 -8.11
CA THR A 49 -4.93 8.27 -8.97
C THR A 49 -3.78 8.53 -9.95
N GLU A 50 -3.05 9.65 -9.79
CA GLU A 50 -1.83 9.92 -10.54
C GLU A 50 -0.69 8.99 -10.09
N TYR A 51 -0.66 7.78 -10.65
CA TYR A 51 0.26 6.72 -10.24
C TYR A 51 1.74 7.10 -10.33
N ARG A 52 2.10 8.02 -11.25
CA ARG A 52 3.46 8.58 -11.35
C ARG A 52 3.89 9.30 -10.07
N ILE A 53 2.97 10.07 -9.47
CA ILE A 53 3.24 10.81 -8.24
C ILE A 53 3.38 9.84 -7.08
N ILE A 54 2.51 8.83 -6.99
CA ILE A 54 2.59 7.79 -5.96
C ILE A 54 3.89 6.99 -6.09
N ALA A 55 4.26 6.59 -7.30
CA ALA A 55 5.49 5.84 -7.56
C ALA A 55 6.74 6.65 -7.20
N TYR A 56 6.75 7.94 -7.55
CA TYR A 56 7.84 8.84 -7.15
C TYR A 56 7.90 9.02 -5.63
N ASP A 57 6.78 9.27 -4.97
CA ASP A 57 6.70 9.45 -3.52
C ASP A 57 7.14 8.19 -2.75
N LEU A 58 6.67 7.02 -3.16
CA LEU A 58 7.02 5.72 -2.57
C LEU A 58 8.34 5.14 -3.07
N GLN A 59 9.07 5.86 -3.93
CA GLN A 59 10.35 5.45 -4.50
C GLN A 59 10.32 4.05 -5.10
N THR A 60 9.35 3.80 -5.98
CA THR A 60 9.12 2.49 -6.61
C THR A 60 8.76 2.61 -8.09
N ASP A 61 8.66 1.48 -8.78
CA ASP A 61 8.27 1.42 -10.19
C ASP A 61 6.76 1.68 -10.34
N ILE A 62 6.39 2.53 -11.30
CA ILE A 62 4.99 2.83 -11.60
C ILE A 62 4.17 1.58 -11.92
N ARG A 63 4.78 0.58 -12.58
CA ARG A 63 4.11 -0.67 -12.95
C ARG A 63 3.69 -1.47 -11.73
N LEU A 64 4.35 -1.30 -10.58
CA LEU A 64 3.96 -1.92 -9.32
C LEU A 64 2.79 -1.20 -8.66
N ILE A 65 2.63 0.10 -8.91
CA ILE A 65 1.49 0.88 -8.41
C ILE A 65 0.23 0.60 -9.23
N GLU A 66 0.38 0.33 -10.53
CA GLU A 66 -0.72 0.09 -11.49
C GLU A 66 -1.27 -1.35 -11.49
N SER A 67 -0.59 -2.30 -10.83
CA SER A 67 -0.75 -3.75 -11.05
C SER A 67 -1.86 -4.43 -10.28
#